data_AF-A0A433ENN1-F1
#
_entry.id   AF-A0A433ENN1-F1
#
_cell.length_a   1.000
_cell.length_b   1.000
_cell.length_c   1.000
_cell.angle_alpha   90.00
_cell.angle_beta   90.00
_cell.angle_gamma   90.00
#
_symmetry.space_group_name_H-M   'P 1'
#
loop_
_entity.id
_entity.type
_entity.pdbx_description
1 polymer ?
#
loop_
_entity_poly.entity_id
_entity_poly.type
_entity_poly.pdbx_seq_one_letter_code
_entity_poly.pdbx_strand_id
1 'polypeptide(L)'
;MENGNLNAYPDLIITKNDDSEIYVEFERTQKSPSRFKKKLDEHTKWLRNGGQIYWITPTQTLANWIESQINKDDFKTELQQVIIWHTQ
;
A
#
# COMPACT_ATOMS: atom_id res chain seq x y z
N MET A 1 2.49 -15.38 16.04
CA MET A 1 2.53 -13.90 16.00
C MET A 1 1.17 -13.42 16.43
N GLU A 2 1.06 -12.67 17.52
CA GLU A 2 -0.21 -11.99 17.85
C GLU A 2 -0.36 -10.83 16.86
N ASN A 3 -1.26 -10.99 15.89
CA ASN A 3 -1.67 -9.92 14.98
C ASN A 3 -2.46 -8.89 15.79
N GLY A 4 -1.73 -8.02 16.50
CA GLY A 4 -2.30 -6.89 17.22
C GLY A 4 -2.95 -5.91 16.25
N ASN A 5 -4.24 -6.11 15.96
CA ASN A 5 -5.15 -5.16 15.32
C ASN A 5 -4.67 -4.59 13.97
N LEU A 6 -4.42 -5.44 12.98
CA LEU A 6 -4.64 -5.02 11.59
C LEU A 6 -6.14 -5.13 11.32
N ASN A 7 -6.83 -3.99 11.19
CA ASN A 7 -8.26 -3.97 10.84
C ASN A 7 -8.51 -4.46 9.41
N ALA A 8 -7.46 -4.52 8.58
CA ALA A 8 -7.46 -5.10 7.25
C ALA A 8 -6.14 -5.83 7.00
N TYR A 9 -6.24 -7.02 6.39
CA TYR A 9 -5.08 -7.75 5.89
C TYR A 9 -4.72 -7.27 4.49
N PRO A 10 -3.42 -7.16 4.17
CA PRO A 10 -3.00 -6.85 2.81
C PRO A 10 -3.38 -7.98 1.85
N ASP A 11 -3.51 -7.66 0.56
CA ASP A 11 -3.81 -8.67 -0.46
C ASP A 11 -2.72 -9.75 -0.56
N LEU A 12 -1.46 -9.37 -0.32
CA LEU A 12 -0.31 -10.28 -0.26
C LEU A 12 0.75 -9.76 0.72
N ILE A 13 1.46 -10.69 1.38
CA ILE A 13 2.64 -10.41 2.20
C ILE A 13 3.84 -11.11 1.57
N ILE A 14 4.95 -10.38 1.41
CA ILE A 14 6.22 -10.92 0.94
C ILE A 14 7.20 -10.87 2.11
N THR A 15 7.66 -12.02 2.58
CA THR A 15 8.75 -12.12 3.57
C THR A 15 10.08 -12.26 2.85
N LYS A 16 11.04 -11.40 3.17
CA LYS A 16 12.41 -11.43 2.63
C LYS A 16 13.29 -12.34 3.49
N ASN A 17 14.50 -12.62 2.99
CA ASN A 17 15.49 -13.45 3.68
C ASN A 17 16.03 -12.83 4.98
N ASP A 18 15.84 -11.54 5.18
CA ASP A 18 16.19 -10.81 6.41
C ASP A 18 14.99 -10.70 7.38
N ASP A 19 13.97 -11.54 7.20
CA ASP A 19 12.70 -11.56 7.92
C ASP A 19 11.88 -10.26 7.84
N SER A 20 12.30 -9.29 7.00
CA SER A 20 11.48 -8.11 6.73
C SER A 20 10.31 -8.45 5.81
N GLU A 21 9.17 -7.79 6.01
CA GLU A 21 7.97 -8.01 5.23
C GLU A 21 7.61 -6.80 4.36
N ILE A 22 7.06 -7.06 3.17
CA ILE A 22 6.40 -6.05 2.33
C ILE A 22 4.91 -6.42 2.23
N TYR A 23 4.06 -5.44 2.47
CA TYR A 23 2.63 -5.56 2.21
C TYR A 23 2.33 -5.14 0.77
N VAL A 24 1.53 -5.93 0.08
CA VAL A 24 1.21 -5.70 -1.32
C VAL A 24 -0.29 -5.51 -1.46
N GLU A 25 -0.67 -4.46 -2.18
CA GLU A 25 -2.06 -4.07 -2.42
C GLU A 25 -2.33 -3.98 -3.92
N PHE A 26 -3.35 -4.69 -4.40
CA PHE A 26 -3.72 -4.67 -5.81
C PHE A 26 -4.89 -3.70 -6.05
N GLU A 27 -4.60 -2.62 -6.75
CA GLU A 27 -5.56 -1.59 -7.11
C GLU A 27 -5.88 -1.69 -8.61
N ARG A 28 -7.05 -2.24 -8.94
CA ARG A 28 -7.51 -2.41 -10.33
C ARG A 28 -8.36 -1.24 -10.82
N THR A 29 -8.93 -0.48 -9.90
CA THR A 29 -9.88 0.60 -10.19
C THR A 29 -9.64 1.76 -9.25
N GLN A 30 -9.83 2.98 -9.73
CA GLN A 30 -9.80 4.17 -8.90
C GLN A 30 -10.93 4.13 -7.85
N LYS A 31 -10.56 4.08 -6.57
CA LYS A 31 -11.51 4.17 -5.45
C LYS A 31 -11.89 5.63 -5.18
N SER A 32 -12.95 5.85 -4.41
CA SER A 32 -13.18 7.19 -3.85
C SER A 32 -11.98 7.57 -2.95
N PRO A 33 -11.57 8.86 -2.91
CA PRO A 33 -10.48 9.30 -2.06
C PRO A 33 -10.64 8.89 -0.59
N SER A 34 -11.85 8.98 -0.04
CA SER A 34 -12.16 8.57 1.33
C SER A 34 -11.94 7.09 1.58
N ARG A 35 -12.27 6.23 0.62
CA ARG A 35 -12.07 4.78 0.73
C ARG A 35 -10.59 4.40 0.62
N PHE A 36 -9.84 5.10 -0.24
CA PHE A 36 -8.39 4.92 -0.32
C PHE A 36 -7.69 5.39 0.96
N LYS A 37 -8.06 6.58 1.46
CA LYS A 37 -7.53 7.09 2.73
C LYS A 37 -7.77 6.12 3.89
N LYS A 38 -8.98 5.60 4.04
CA LYS A 38 -9.28 4.62 5.09
C LYS A 38 -8.36 3.41 5.02
N LYS A 39 -8.07 2.90 3.82
CA LYS A 39 -7.14 1.79 3.62
C LYS A 39 -5.71 2.18 4.01
N LEU A 40 -5.26 3.37 3.62
CA LEU A 40 -3.94 3.89 4.03
C LEU A 40 -3.83 4.06 5.56
N ASP A 41 -4.89 4.55 6.21
CA ASP A 41 -5.00 4.67 7.67
C ASP A 41 -4.87 3.29 8.34
N GLU A 42 -5.48 2.25 7.77
CA GLU A 42 -5.39 0.86 8.27
C GLU A 42 -3.94 0.33 8.23
N HIS A 43 -3.11 0.76 7.28
CA HIS A 43 -1.69 0.38 7.21
C HIS A 43 -0.73 1.34 7.92
N THR A 44 -1.21 2.44 8.48
CA THR A 44 -0.36 3.45 9.14
C THR A 44 0.48 2.86 10.27
N LYS A 45 -0.08 1.94 11.06
CA LYS A 45 0.67 1.27 12.14
C LYS A 45 1.87 0.47 11.61
N TRP A 46 1.71 -0.20 10.48
CA TRP A 46 2.76 -0.98 9.83
C TRP A 46 3.90 -0.10 9.33
N LEU A 47 3.54 0.94 8.57
CA LEU A 47 4.46 1.97 8.09
C LEU A 47 5.20 2.67 9.25
N ARG A 48 4.54 2.93 10.40
CA ARG A 48 5.22 3.49 11.60
C ARG A 48 6.40 2.63 12.07
N ASN A 49 6.27 1.31 11.97
CA ASN A 49 7.30 0.36 12.36
C ASN A 49 8.38 0.12 11.28
N GLY A 50 8.38 0.91 10.21
CA GLY A 50 9.35 0.77 9.12
C GLY A 50 8.96 -0.26 8.06
N GLY A 51 7.74 -0.80 8.14
CA GLY A 51 7.20 -1.69 7.11
C GLY A 51 7.02 -0.98 5.77
N GLN A 52 7.08 -1.75 4.68
CA GLN A 52 6.91 -1.23 3.31
C GLN A 52 5.56 -1.64 2.72
N ILE A 53 5.00 -0.80 1.84
CA ILE A 53 3.79 -1.12 1.07
C ILE A 53 4.03 -0.92 -0.43
N TYR A 54 3.70 -1.94 -1.23
CA TYR A 54 3.71 -1.89 -2.69
C TYR A 54 2.28 -1.85 -3.23
N TRP A 55 1.92 -0.77 -3.91
CA TRP A 55 0.64 -0.56 -4.56
C TRP A 55 0.76 -0.96 -6.04
N ILE A 56 0.18 -2.10 -6.40
CA ILE A 56 0.25 -2.66 -7.75
C ILE A 56 -1.00 -2.26 -8.54
N THR A 57 -0.80 -1.66 -9.72
CA THR A 57 -1.91 -1.17 -10.57
C THR A 57 -1.67 -1.45 -12.05
N PRO A 58 -2.72 -1.68 -12.87
CA PRO A 58 -2.57 -2.01 -14.28
C PRO A 58 -2.31 -0.80 -15.19
N THR A 59 -2.56 0.43 -14.74
CA THR A 59 -2.50 1.63 -15.60
C THR A 59 -1.70 2.77 -14.98
N GLN A 60 -1.04 3.55 -15.84
CA GLN A 60 -0.32 4.78 -15.44
C GLN A 60 -1.27 5.81 -14.82
N THR A 61 -2.48 5.96 -15.36
CA THR A 61 -3.47 6.91 -14.82
C THR A 61 -3.81 6.60 -13.38
N LEU A 62 -4.04 5.32 -13.07
CA LEU A 62 -4.32 4.89 -11.70
C LEU A 62 -3.07 4.99 -10.81
N ALA A 63 -1.88 4.69 -11.32
CA ALA A 63 -0.63 4.88 -10.59
C ALA A 63 -0.44 6.33 -10.16
N ASN A 64 -0.55 7.28 -11.10
CA ASN A 64 -0.46 8.71 -10.81
C ASN A 64 -1.53 9.16 -9.80
N TRP A 65 -2.74 8.60 -9.90
CA TRP A 65 -3.79 8.91 -8.93
C TRP A 65 -3.44 8.42 -7.52
N ILE A 66 -2.97 7.16 -7.38
CA ILE A 66 -2.55 6.57 -6.10
C ILE A 66 -1.40 7.38 -5.50
N GLU A 67 -0.36 7.68 -6.28
CA GLU A 67 0.77 8.53 -5.85
C GLU A 67 0.27 9.89 -5.35
N SER A 68 -0.68 10.51 -6.05
CA SER A 68 -1.26 11.79 -5.61
C SER A 68 -2.01 11.69 -4.28
N GLN A 69 -2.62 10.54 -3.96
CA GLN A 69 -3.29 10.34 -2.67
C GLN A 69 -2.26 10.14 -1.56
N ILE A 70 -1.24 9.32 -1.80
CA ILE A 70 -0.13 9.09 -0.86
C ILE A 70 0.57 10.41 -0.53
N ASN A 71 0.91 11.20 -1.55
CA ASN A 71 1.58 12.50 -1.39
C ASN A 71 0.72 13.53 -0.65
N LYS A 72 -0.62 13.42 -0.69
CA LYS A 72 -1.53 14.30 0.06
C LYS A 72 -1.58 13.97 1.54
N ASP A 73 -1.46 12.70 1.91
CA ASP A 73 -1.46 12.29 3.31
C ASP A 73 -0.07 12.46 3.96
N ASP A 74 0.98 12.62 3.14
CA ASP A 74 2.39 12.85 3.53
C ASP A 74 2.96 11.81 4.52
N PHE A 75 2.24 10.69 4.68
CA PHE A 75 2.58 9.71 5.70
C PHE A 75 3.63 8.73 5.17
N LYS A 76 4.90 8.99 5.50
CA LYS A 76 6.06 8.14 5.18
C LYS A 76 6.05 7.68 3.71
N THR A 77 5.98 8.64 2.81
CA THR A 77 5.92 8.39 1.35
C THR A 77 7.10 7.56 0.87
N GLU A 78 8.25 7.64 1.55
CA GLU A 78 9.47 6.86 1.29
C GLU A 78 9.33 5.36 1.55
N LEU A 79 8.34 4.95 2.34
CA LEU A 79 8.06 3.53 2.64
C LEU A 79 6.99 2.93 1.73
N GLN A 80 6.50 3.72 0.78
CA GLN A 80 5.43 3.34 -0.13
C GLN A 80 5.92 3.40 -1.57
N GLN A 81 5.59 2.38 -2.35
CA GLN A 81 5.96 2.31 -3.76
C GLN A 81 4.73 2.02 -4.61
N VAL A 82 4.55 2.75 -5.70
CA VAL A 82 3.51 2.47 -6.70
C VAL A 82 4.18 1.78 -7.89
N ILE A 83 3.64 0.62 -8.27
CA ILE A 83 4.21 -0.24 -9.31
C ILE A 83 3.14 -0.48 -10.37
N ILE A 84 3.52 -0.24 -11.63
CA ILE A 84 2.66 -0.54 -12.76
C ILE A 84 2.94 -1.96 -13.21
N TRP A 85 1.90 -2.80 -13.18
CA TRP A 85 1.95 -4.17 -13.67
C TRP A 85 1.01 -4.33 -14.85
N HIS A 86 1.58 -4.36 -16.05
CA HIS A 86 0.82 -4.63 -17.26
C HIS A 86 0.41 -6.11 -17.29
N THR A 87 -0.89 -6.37 -17.30
CA THR A 87 -1.39 -7.68 -17.74
C THR A 87 -1.16 -7.77 -19.24
N GLN A 88 -0.32 -8.73 -19.66
CA GLN A 88 -0.11 -9.07 -21.06
C GLN A 88 -1.40 -9.59 -21.70
#